data_AF-A0A0R2P0J4-F1
#
_entry.id   AF-A0A0R2P0J4-F1
#
_cell.length_a   1.000
_cell.length_b   1.000
_cell.length_c   1.000
_cell.angle_alpha   90.00
_cell.angle_beta   90.00
_cell.angle_gamma   90.00
#
_symmetry.space_group_name_H-M   'P 1'
#
loop_
_entity.id
_entity.type
_entity.pdbx_description
1 polymer ?
#
loop_
_entity_poly.entity_id
_entity_poly.type
_entity_poly.pdbx_seq_one_letter_code
_entity_poly.pdbx_strand_id
1 'polypeptide(L)'
;MEIGPLSEWIAAFAEIIAVIVALFLPYVTARRERGKRLQRFKKIVSQSLNKAEQNQLNQDFDDFRAFIRISSLLETDETLLAVLQVGQEIVNVVGTSQTLTATQIADLKALETRLQTY
;
A
#
# COMPACT_ATOMS: atom_id res chain seq x y z
N MET A 1 -55.26 -4.26 -19.17
CA MET A 1 -53.91 -4.77 -18.92
C MET A 1 -53.88 -5.13 -17.45
N GLU A 2 -53.96 -6.42 -17.12
CA GLU A 2 -53.86 -6.85 -15.73
C GLU A 2 -52.44 -6.55 -15.27
N ILE A 3 -52.32 -5.74 -14.21
CA ILE A 3 -51.03 -5.49 -13.58
C ILE A 3 -50.58 -6.86 -13.03
N GLY A 4 -49.45 -7.36 -13.54
CA GLY A 4 -48.92 -8.66 -13.12
C GLY A 4 -48.78 -8.77 -11.60
N PRO A 5 -48.78 -10.00 -11.04
CA PRO A 5 -48.74 -10.22 -9.61
C PRO A 5 -47.55 -9.49 -8.96
N LEU A 6 -47.73 -9.02 -7.73
CA LEU A 6 -46.72 -8.25 -6.99
C LEU A 6 -45.35 -8.96 -6.96
N SER A 7 -45.35 -10.30 -7.01
CA SER A 7 -44.17 -11.15 -7.07
C SER A 7 -43.30 -10.94 -8.32
N GLU A 8 -43.91 -10.70 -9.48
CA GLU A 8 -43.17 -10.46 -10.74
C GLU A 8 -42.46 -9.11 -10.72
N TRP A 9 -43.11 -8.08 -10.16
CA TRP A 9 -42.49 -6.78 -9.95
C TRP A 9 -41.30 -6.88 -8.99
N ILE A 10 -41.47 -7.58 -7.87
CA ILE A 10 -40.37 -7.80 -6.90
C ILE A 10 -39.21 -8.56 -7.54
N ALA A 11 -39.50 -9.59 -8.35
CA ALA A 11 -38.47 -10.35 -9.04
C ALA A 11 -37.68 -9.49 -10.04
N ALA A 12 -38.38 -8.68 -10.85
CA ALA A 12 -37.73 -7.75 -11.78
C ALA A 12 -36.87 -6.71 -11.05
N PHE A 13 -37.34 -6.16 -9.92
CA PHE A 13 -36.53 -5.25 -9.09
C PHE A 13 -35.30 -5.94 -8.50
N ALA A 14 -35.45 -7.17 -8.00
CA ALA A 14 -34.35 -7.95 -7.44
C ALA A 14 -33.28 -8.26 -8.50
N GLU A 15 -33.70 -8.60 -9.72
CA GLU A 15 -32.81 -8.85 -10.85
C GLU A 15 -32.02 -7.60 -11.23
N ILE A 16 -32.68 -6.45 -11.34
CA ILE A 16 -32.01 -5.17 -11.63
C ILE A 16 -30.97 -4.85 -10.54
N ILE A 17 -31.32 -5.02 -9.26
CA ILE A 17 -30.39 -4.79 -8.15
C ILE A 17 -29.21 -5.78 -8.21
N ALA A 18 -29.47 -7.06 -8.51
CA ALA A 18 -28.43 -8.07 -8.62
C ALA A 18 -27.42 -7.73 -9.74
N VAL A 19 -27.92 -7.26 -10.90
CA VAL A 19 -27.07 -6.80 -12.01
C VAL A 19 -26.24 -5.58 -11.59
N ILE A 20 -26.85 -4.58 -10.95
CA ILE A 20 -26.14 -3.40 -10.45
C ILE A 20 -25.03 -3.82 -9.48
N VAL A 21 -25.34 -4.67 -8.49
CA VAL A 21 -24.34 -5.15 -7.52
C VAL A 21 -23.23 -5.92 -8.23
N ALA A 22 -23.55 -6.81 -9.17
CA ALA A 22 -22.56 -7.57 -9.92
C ALA A 22 -21.60 -6.67 -10.72
N LEU A 23 -22.10 -5.57 -11.29
CA LEU A 23 -21.29 -4.61 -12.04
C LEU A 23 -20.37 -3.79 -11.12
N PHE A 24 -20.82 -3.41 -9.93
CA PHE A 24 -20.07 -2.50 -9.05
C PHE A 24 -19.28 -3.18 -7.93
N LEU A 25 -19.60 -4.43 -7.58
CA LEU A 25 -18.86 -5.19 -6.56
C LEU A 25 -17.35 -5.27 -6.86
N PRO A 26 -16.88 -5.54 -8.11
CA PRO A 26 -15.46 -5.59 -8.43
C PRO A 26 -14.73 -4.26 -8.16
N TYR A 27 -15.41 -3.13 -8.40
CA TYR A 27 -14.84 -1.82 -8.12
C TYR A 27 -14.65 -1.60 -6.62
N VAL A 28 -15.67 -1.95 -5.81
CA VAL A 28 -15.59 -1.81 -4.35
C VAL A 28 -14.54 -2.73 -3.76
N THR A 29 -14.43 -3.97 -4.24
CA THR A 29 -13.39 -4.91 -3.78
C THR A 29 -12.00 -4.40 -4.13
N ALA A 30 -11.77 -3.96 -5.38
CA ALA A 30 -10.49 -3.37 -5.80
C ALA A 30 -10.11 -2.16 -4.95
N ARG A 31 -11.05 -1.27 -4.63
CA ARG A 31 -10.79 -0.11 -3.77
C ARG A 31 -10.37 -0.52 -2.35
N ARG A 32 -11.03 -1.52 -1.77
CA ARG A 32 -10.66 -2.05 -0.44
C ARG A 32 -9.29 -2.72 -0.45
N GLU A 33 -8.97 -3.45 -1.52
CA GLU A 33 -7.67 -4.10 -1.68
C GLU A 33 -6.53 -3.10 -1.84
N ARG A 34 -6.72 -2.02 -2.60
CA ARG A 34 -5.76 -0.91 -2.69
C ARG A 34 -5.44 -0.33 -1.31
N GLY A 35 -6.46 -0.05 -0.50
CA GLY A 35 -6.27 0.44 0.87
C GLY A 35 -5.49 -0.53 1.76
N LYS A 36 -5.79 -1.83 1.67
CA LYS A 36 -5.04 -2.86 2.41
C LYS A 36 -3.59 -2.97 1.95
N ARG A 37 -3.33 -2.89 0.65
CA ARG A 37 -1.97 -2.89 0.09
C ARG A 37 -1.18 -1.68 0.58
N LEU A 38 -1.79 -0.50 0.58
CA LEU A 38 -1.16 0.73 1.09
C LEU A 38 -0.75 0.59 2.55
N GLN A 39 -1.65 0.09 3.40
CA GLN A 39 -1.32 -0.15 4.80
C GLN A 39 -0.18 -1.16 4.97
N ARG A 40 -0.13 -2.23 4.15
CA ARG A 40 0.96 -3.20 4.18
C ARG A 40 2.29 -2.59 3.77
N PHE A 41 2.32 -1.79 2.71
CA PHE A 41 3.55 -1.16 2.22
C PHE A 41 4.08 -0.15 3.24
N LYS A 42 3.20 0.72 3.78
CA LYS A 42 3.57 1.63 4.87
C LYS A 42 4.13 0.88 6.07
N LYS A 43 3.52 -0.24 6.46
CA LYS A 43 4.00 -1.06 7.57
C LYS A 43 5.40 -1.61 7.29
N ILE A 44 5.66 -2.14 6.09
CA ILE A 44 6.98 -2.67 5.71
C ILE A 44 8.04 -1.55 5.73
N VAL A 45 7.73 -0.39 5.14
CA VAL A 45 8.65 0.76 5.10
C VAL A 45 8.92 1.30 6.51
N SER A 46 7.89 1.50 7.33
CA SER A 46 8.02 1.98 8.71
C SER A 46 8.81 1.00 9.59
N GLN A 47 8.55 -0.30 9.48
CA GLN A 47 9.30 -1.31 10.23
C GLN A 47 10.78 -1.33 9.84
N SER A 48 11.07 -1.18 8.56
CA SER A 48 12.45 -1.16 8.06
C SER A 48 13.18 0.12 8.46
N LEU A 49 12.47 1.26 8.48
CA LEU A 49 12.98 2.52 9.00
C LEU A 49 13.33 2.42 10.49
N ASN A 50 12.42 1.89 11.32
CA ASN A 50 12.67 1.67 12.74
C ASN A 50 13.87 0.76 13.02
N LYS A 51 14.05 -0.29 12.20
CA LYS A 51 15.23 -1.16 12.29
C LYS A 51 16.52 -0.43 11.88
N ALA A 52 16.46 0.38 10.82
CA ALA A 52 17.58 1.18 10.37
C ALA A 52 18.02 2.19 11.44
N GLU A 53 17.09 2.91 12.07
CA GLU A 53 17.40 3.83 13.17
C GLU A 53 18.07 3.15 14.37
N GLN A 54 17.73 1.88 14.62
CA GLN A 54 18.34 1.06 15.66
C GLN A 54 19.68 0.43 15.24
N ASN A 55 20.22 0.79 14.07
CA ASN A 55 21.41 0.18 13.47
C ASN A 55 21.31 -1.34 13.26
N GLN A 56 20.10 -1.88 13.14
CA GLN A 56 19.86 -3.29 12.87
C GLN A 56 19.88 -3.55 11.35
N LEU A 57 21.02 -3.27 10.73
CA LEU A 57 21.26 -3.41 9.28
C LEU A 57 21.70 -4.84 8.93
N ASN A 58 20.86 -5.81 9.29
CA ASN A 58 21.07 -7.23 9.06
C ASN A 58 20.38 -7.70 7.77
N GLN A 59 20.30 -9.02 7.58
CA GLN A 59 19.66 -9.66 6.42
C GLN A 59 18.23 -9.15 6.12
N ASP A 60 17.47 -8.75 7.15
CA ASP A 60 16.12 -8.20 6.97
C ASP A 60 16.13 -6.89 6.15
N PHE A 61 17.22 -6.10 6.23
CA PHE A 61 17.36 -4.88 5.46
C PHE A 61 17.71 -5.15 3.99
N ASP A 62 18.46 -6.22 3.72
CA ASP A 62 18.72 -6.66 2.34
C ASP A 62 17.44 -7.19 1.66
N ASP A 63 16.61 -7.92 2.42
CA ASP A 63 15.27 -8.31 1.97
C ASP A 63 14.39 -7.08 1.69
N PHE A 64 14.49 -6.05 2.53
CA PHE A 64 13.81 -4.78 2.29
C PHE A 64 14.29 -4.09 1.00
N ARG A 65 15.60 -4.04 0.72
CA ARG A 65 16.13 -3.49 -0.54
C ARG A 65 15.57 -4.23 -1.75
N ALA A 66 15.58 -5.56 -1.70
CA ALA A 66 15.03 -6.39 -2.76
C ALA A 66 13.52 -6.12 -2.94
N PHE A 67 12.78 -6.05 -1.83
CA PHE A 67 11.36 -5.72 -1.83
C PHE A 67 11.08 -4.37 -2.51
N ILE A 68 11.80 -3.30 -2.15
CA ILE A 68 11.62 -1.97 -2.74
C ILE A 68 11.93 -1.99 -4.24
N ARG A 69 13.03 -2.63 -4.64
CA ARG A 69 13.42 -2.71 -6.04
C ARG A 69 12.41 -3.48 -6.89
N ILE A 70 11.91 -4.60 -6.39
CA ILE A 70 10.93 -5.41 -7.13
C ILE A 70 9.58 -4.70 -7.15
N SER A 71 9.13 -4.20 -6.01
CA SER A 71 7.80 -3.58 -5.90
C SER A 71 7.70 -2.27 -6.70
N SER A 72 8.77 -1.46 -6.76
CA SER A 72 8.78 -0.22 -7.54
C SER A 72 8.69 -0.45 -9.04
N LEU A 73 9.15 -1.60 -9.54
CA LEU A 73 9.04 -1.98 -10.96
C LEU A 73 7.65 -2.52 -11.33
N LEU A 74 6.92 -3.08 -10.37
CA LEU A 74 5.64 -3.74 -10.59
C LEU A 74 4.44 -2.85 -10.23
N GLU A 75 4.63 -1.86 -9.39
CA GLU A 75 3.56 -1.02 -8.89
C GLU A 75 3.19 0.09 -9.88
N THR A 76 1.89 0.32 -10.05
CA THR A 76 1.36 1.36 -10.94
C THR A 76 0.50 2.38 -10.21
N ASP A 77 0.09 2.10 -8.97
CA ASP A 77 -0.66 3.04 -8.14
C ASP A 77 0.27 4.14 -7.64
N GLU A 78 -0.05 5.40 -7.96
CA GLU A 78 0.79 6.56 -7.63
C GLU A 78 1.02 6.73 -6.12
N THR A 79 0.02 6.40 -5.30
CA THR A 79 0.15 6.54 -3.84
C THR A 79 1.08 5.46 -3.28
N LEU A 80 0.96 4.23 -3.79
CA LEU A 80 1.88 3.15 -3.44
C LEU A 80 3.30 3.43 -3.94
N LEU A 81 3.46 3.97 -5.15
CA LEU A 81 4.75 4.40 -5.68
C LEU A 81 5.39 5.47 -4.81
N ALA A 82 4.62 6.44 -4.31
CA ALA A 82 5.14 7.46 -3.41
C ALA A 82 5.68 6.85 -2.09
N VAL A 83 4.97 5.87 -1.52
CA VAL A 83 5.45 5.12 -0.34
C VAL A 83 6.72 4.32 -0.65
N LEU A 84 6.79 3.69 -1.83
CA LEU A 84 7.99 2.95 -2.26
C LEU A 84 9.18 3.87 -2.53
N GLN A 85 8.95 5.10 -3.02
CA GLN A 85 9.98 6.12 -3.18
C GLN A 85 10.61 6.50 -1.85
N VAL A 86 9.80 6.69 -0.79
CA VAL A 86 10.33 6.87 0.58
C VAL A 86 11.18 5.66 0.97
N GLY A 87 10.74 4.44 0.67
CA GLY A 87 11.53 3.23 0.87
C GLY A 87 12.87 3.25 0.13
N GLN A 88 12.90 3.72 -1.11
CA GLN A 88 14.12 3.85 -1.90
C GLN A 88 15.06 4.93 -1.33
N GLU A 89 14.51 6.04 -0.86
CA GLU A 89 15.27 7.08 -0.17
C GLU A 89 15.93 6.53 1.09
N ILE A 90 15.22 5.73 1.89
CA ILE A 90 15.78 5.03 3.06
C ILE A 90 16.95 4.13 2.64
N VAL A 91 16.76 3.30 1.60
CA VAL A 91 17.83 2.43 1.08
C VAL A 91 19.06 3.25 0.65
N ASN A 92 18.86 4.40 0.03
CA ASN A 92 19.94 5.28 -0.41
C ASN A 92 20.68 5.94 0.77
N VAL A 93 19.94 6.41 1.78
CA VAL A 93 20.51 7.00 3.00
C VAL A 93 21.35 5.98 3.76
N VAL A 94 20.85 4.74 3.88
CA VAL A 94 21.57 3.65 4.54
C VAL A 94 22.79 3.21 3.72
N GLY A 95 22.73 3.31 2.39
CA GLY A 95 23.87 3.00 1.51
C GLY A 95 24.35 1.57 1.71
N THR A 96 25.65 1.33 1.83
CA THR A 96 26.22 0.02 2.21
C THR A 96 26.79 0.03 3.64
N SER A 97 26.38 1.00 4.45
CA SER A 97 26.93 1.20 5.79
C SER A 97 26.45 0.11 6.74
N GLN A 98 27.35 -0.35 7.63
CA GLN A 98 26.99 -1.25 8.74
C GLN A 98 26.52 -0.47 9.97
N THR A 99 26.86 0.81 10.04
CA THR A 99 26.47 1.74 11.12
C THR A 99 26.11 3.09 10.53
N LEU A 100 25.00 3.65 10.98
CA LEU A 100 24.52 4.97 10.57
C LEU A 100 25.16 6.08 11.40
N THR A 101 25.49 7.16 10.71
CA THR A 101 25.90 8.42 11.31
C THR A 101 24.70 9.18 11.89
N ALA A 102 24.96 10.11 12.82
CA ALA A 102 23.91 10.95 13.40
C ALA A 102 23.14 11.75 12.34
N THR A 103 23.81 12.17 11.26
CA THR A 103 23.18 12.86 10.12
C THR A 103 22.23 11.93 9.37
N GLN A 104 22.65 10.70 9.06
CA GLN A 104 21.77 9.71 8.41
C GLN A 104 20.55 9.38 9.27
N ILE A 105 20.70 9.30 10.60
CA ILE A 105 19.56 9.09 11.51
C ILE A 105 18.61 10.28 11.48
N ALA A 106 19.11 11.52 11.39
CA ALA A 106 18.26 12.70 11.25
C ALA A 106 17.49 12.70 9.92
N ASP A 107 18.14 12.30 8.82
CA ASP A 107 17.51 12.17 7.51
C ASP A 107 16.41 11.10 7.52
N LEU A 108 16.64 9.95 8.18
CA LEU A 108 15.62 8.91 8.34
C LEU A 108 14.37 9.42 9.09
N LYS A 109 14.53 10.24 10.14
CA LYS A 109 13.38 10.83 10.85
C LYS A 109 12.54 11.78 9.98
N ALA A 110 13.19 12.51 9.08
CA ALA A 110 12.48 13.34 8.11
C ALA A 110 11.64 12.47 7.14
N LEU A 111 12.18 11.33 6.74
CA LEU A 111 11.47 10.35 5.88
C LEU A 111 10.30 9.68 6.61
N GLU A 112 10.40 9.43 7.91
CA GLU A 112 9.29 8.92 8.71
C GLU A 112 8.09 9.88 8.70
N THR A 113 8.36 11.17 8.87
CA THR A 113 7.31 12.21 8.85
C THR A 113 6.61 12.25 7.49
N ARG A 114 7.37 12.09 6.39
CA ARG A 114 6.82 12.02 5.03
C ARG A 114 6.00 10.75 4.80
N LEU A 115 6.35 9.62 5.41
CA LEU A 115 5.56 8.39 5.31
C LEU A 115 4.15 8.54 5.90
N GLN A 116 3.99 9.39 6.93
CA GLN A 116 2.72 9.63 7.62
C GLN A 116 1.75 10.53 6.83
N THR A 117 2.23 11.25 5.80
CA THR A 117 1.38 12.15 5.00
C THR A 117 0.68 11.46 3.84
N TYR A 118 1.16 10.28 3.44
CA TYR A 118 0.46 9.36 2.53
C TYR A 118 -0.63 8.60 3.27
#